data_AF-A0A2D5ISB2-F1
#
_entry.id   AF-A0A2D5ISB2-F1
#
_cell.length_a   1.000
_cell.length_b   1.000
_cell.length_c   1.000
_cell.angle_alpha   90.00
_cell.angle_beta   90.00
_cell.angle_gamma   90.00
#
_symmetry.space_group_name_H-M   'P 1'
#
loop_
_entity.id
_entity.type
_entity.pdbx_description
1 polymer ?
#
loop_
_entity_poly.entity_id
_entity_poly.type
_entity_poly.pdbx_seq_one_letter_code
_entity_poly.pdbx_strand_id
1 'polypeptide(L)' 'MVTATAMVLLSVVIHGCSSTPAGIPADAVVAGANENGSTMRLRSGQMLVIELQSNPSTGYVWQLVREPN' A
#
# COMPACT_ATOMS: atom_id res chain seq x y z
N MET A 1 45.54 -20.75 6.56
CA MET A 1 44.34 -21.34 7.18
C MET A 1 43.99 -20.43 8.35
N VAL A 2 43.09 -19.46 8.21
CA VAL A 2 41.63 -19.60 8.33
C VAL A 2 40.91 -18.80 7.22
N THR A 3 39.72 -19.28 6.88
CA THR A 3 38.86 -19.12 5.71
C THR A 3 38.07 -17.81 5.59
N ALA A 4 37.87 -17.37 4.34
CA ALA A 4 36.66 -16.79 3.73
C ALA A 4 35.73 -15.88 4.58
N THR A 5 35.78 -14.58 4.31
CA THR A 5 34.66 -13.62 4.52
C THR A 5 34.22 -13.14 3.14
N ALA A 6 33.25 -13.82 2.53
CA ALA A 6 31.82 -13.53 2.65
C ALA A 6 31.45 -12.23 1.92
N MET A 7 31.11 -12.42 0.64
CA MET A 7 30.22 -11.61 -0.20
C MET A 7 29.05 -11.02 0.61
N VAL A 8 29.15 -9.78 1.08
CA VAL A 8 27.99 -8.92 1.37
C VAL A 8 28.48 -7.48 1.31
N LEU A 9 27.91 -6.66 0.43
CA LEU A 9 27.60 -5.23 0.61
C LEU A 9 27.06 -4.64 -0.72
N LEU A 10 26.13 -5.35 -1.37
CA LEU A 10 25.25 -4.78 -2.39
C LEU A 10 23.85 -4.63 -1.79
N SER A 11 23.74 -3.83 -0.74
CA SER A 11 22.46 -3.40 -0.18
C SER A 11 22.11 -2.05 -0.82
N VAL A 12 21.76 -2.07 -2.11
CA VAL A 12 21.10 -0.93 -2.75
C VAL A 12 19.78 -0.76 -2.01
N VAL A 13 19.72 0.24 -1.14
CA VAL A 13 18.48 0.58 -0.44
C VAL A 13 17.61 1.32 -1.44
N ILE A 14 16.87 0.57 -2.23
CA ILE A 14 15.74 1.07 -3.00
C ILE A 14 14.62 1.40 -2.00
N HIS A 15 14.76 2.55 -1.34
CA HIS A 15 13.64 3.22 -0.69
C HIS A 15 12.72 3.69 -1.82
N GLY A 16 11.79 2.83 -2.22
CA GLY A 16 10.64 3.25 -3.01
C GLY A 16 9.88 4.29 -2.18
N CYS A 17 10.01 5.55 -2.55
CA CYS A 17 9.26 6.63 -1.93
C CYS A 17 7.78 6.38 -2.28
N SER A 18 7.01 5.86 -1.32
CA SER A 18 5.56 5.78 -1.43
C SER A 18 5.01 7.20 -1.35
N SER A 19 4.88 7.86 -2.51
CA SER A 19 4.28 9.18 -2.63
C SER A 19 2.81 9.12 -2.22
N THR A 20 2.55 9.36 -0.94
CA THR A 20 1.19 9.48 -0.41
C THR A 20 0.57 10.76 -0.98
N PRO A 21 -0.61 10.70 -1.62
CA PRO A 21 -1.26 11.87 -2.18
C PRO A 21 -1.46 13.00 -1.15
N ALA A 22 -1.31 14.25 -1.60
CA ALA A 22 -1.48 15.42 -0.73
C ALA A 22 -2.90 15.47 -0.14
N GLY A 23 -3.01 15.79 1.16
CA GLY A 23 -4.29 15.83 1.88
C GLY A 23 -4.65 14.53 2.61
N ILE A 24 -3.85 13.47 2.45
CA ILE A 24 -4.00 12.22 3.19
C ILE A 24 -3.09 12.26 4.43
N PRO A 25 -3.61 11.97 5.64
CA PRO A 25 -2.80 11.89 6.85
C PRO A 25 -1.65 10.89 6.69
N ALA A 26 -0.48 11.21 7.25
CA ALA A 26 0.69 10.34 7.19
C ALA A 26 0.49 8.97 7.87
N ASP A 27 -0.51 8.85 8.75
CA ASP A 27 -0.87 7.60 9.42
C ASP A 27 -2.06 6.87 8.76
N ALA A 28 -2.52 7.32 7.60
CA ALA A 28 -3.55 6.63 6.85
C ALA A 28 -3.07 5.25 6.39
N VAL A 29 -3.98 4.28 6.38
CA VAL A 29 -3.72 2.95 5.81
C VAL A 29 -4.18 2.97 4.36
N VAL A 30 -3.31 2.58 3.44
CA VAL A 30 -3.65 2.48 2.02
C VAL A 30 -3.82 1.00 1.65
N ALA A 31 -4.94 0.68 1.01
CA ALA A 31 -5.25 -0.64 0.49
C ALA A 31 -5.50 -0.56 -1.00
N GLY A 32 -4.83 -1.41 -1.77
CA GLY A 32 -5.07 -1.56 -3.20
C GLY A 32 -5.48 -2.98 -3.57
N ALA A 33 -5.22 -3.34 -4.82
CA ALA A 33 -5.62 -4.65 -5.35
C ALA A 33 -4.90 -5.82 -4.65
N ASN A 34 -3.71 -5.59 -4.10
CA ASN A 34 -2.91 -6.63 -3.43
C ASN A 34 -3.51 -7.07 -2.10
N GLU A 35 -4.28 -6.19 -1.45
CA GLU A 35 -4.91 -6.44 -0.16
C GLU A 35 -6.34 -7.00 -0.30
N ASN A 36 -6.76 -7.35 -1.52
CA ASN A 36 -8.06 -7.94 -1.77
C ASN A 36 -8.28 -9.21 -0.93
N GLY A 37 -9.44 -9.30 -0.25
CA GLY A 37 -9.80 -10.40 0.64
C GLY A 37 -9.05 -10.41 1.99
N SER A 38 -8.19 -9.43 2.25
CA SER A 38 -7.44 -9.34 3.51
C SER A 38 -8.24 -8.64 4.60
N THR A 39 -7.84 -8.87 5.85
CA THR A 39 -8.34 -8.12 7.01
C THR A 39 -7.32 -7.06 7.43
N MET A 40 -7.77 -5.83 7.59
CA MET A 40 -6.95 -4.72 8.07
C MET A 40 -7.38 -4.28 9.47
N ARG A 41 -6.40 -3.96 10.32
CA ARG A 41 -6.65 -3.43 11.65
C ARG A 41 -6.47 -1.92 11.60
N LEU A 42 -7.50 -1.18 12.00
CA LEU A 42 -7.50 0.27 12.07
C LEU A 42 -7.69 0.71 13.52
N ARG A 43 -7.12 1.87 13.86
CA ARG A 43 -7.51 2.61 15.07
C ARG A 43 -8.80 3.38 14.80
N SER A 44 -9.58 3.66 15.84
CA SER A 44 -10.74 4.53 15.71
C SER A 44 -10.32 5.92 15.22
N GLY A 45 -11.03 6.45 14.23
CA GLY A 45 -10.70 7.71 13.56
C GLY A 45 -9.55 7.65 12.55
N GLN A 46 -8.88 6.49 12.39
CA GLN A 46 -7.83 6.32 11.39
C GLN A 46 -8.44 6.22 9.98
N MET A 47 -7.85 6.95 9.03
CA MET A 47 -8.31 6.93 7.64
C MET A 47 -7.84 5.65 6.92
N LEU A 48 -8.78 4.97 6.27
CA LEU A 48 -8.50 3.91 5.29
C LEU A 48 -8.71 4.47 3.88
N VAL A 49 -7.69 4.41 3.06
CA VAL A 49 -7.68 4.87 1.66
C VAL A 49 -7.69 3.64 0.77
N ILE A 50 -8.69 3.54 -0.11
CA ILE A 50 -8.78 2.48 -1.10
C ILE A 50 -8.29 3.00 -2.45
N GLU A 51 -7.17 2.49 -2.94
CA GLU A 51 -6.57 2.88 -4.22
C GLU A 51 -6.60 1.72 -5.21
N LEU A 52 -7.53 1.78 -6.16
CA LEU A 52 -7.71 0.76 -7.19
C LEU A 52 -7.54 1.37 -8.57
N GLN A 53 -6.85 0.66 -9.46
CA GLN A 53 -6.80 1.04 -10.87
C GLN A 53 -8.20 1.16 -11.45
N SER A 54 -8.41 2.17 -12.29
CA SER A 54 -9.68 2.45 -12.95
C SER A 54 -9.43 2.97 -14.35
N ASN A 55 -10.31 2.58 -15.29
CA ASN A 55 -10.35 3.14 -16.64
C ASN A 55 -11.77 3.58 -17.00
N PRO A 56 -12.20 4.79 -16.60
CA PRO A 56 -13.56 5.28 -16.84
C PRO A 56 -13.96 5.36 -18.31
N SER A 57 -13.00 5.41 -19.25
CA SER A 57 -13.29 5.46 -20.70
C SER A 57 -13.98 4.19 -21.22
N THR A 58 -13.86 3.09 -20.48
CA THR A 58 -14.55 1.83 -20.77
C THR A 58 -16.01 1.81 -20.28
N GLY A 59 -16.45 2.85 -19.56
CA GLY A 59 -17.77 2.91 -18.93
C GLY A 59 -17.86 2.23 -17.57
N TYR A 60 -16.78 1.65 -17.06
CA TYR A 60 -16.73 0.99 -15.75
C TYR A 60 -16.24 1.94 -14.65
N VAL A 61 -16.88 1.86 -13.48
CA VAL A 61 -16.52 2.60 -12.26
C VAL A 61 -16.55 1.67 -11.05
N TRP A 62 -15.82 2.04 -10.01
CA TRP A 62 -15.90 1.35 -8.71
C TRP A 62 -17.14 1.82 -7.96
N GLN A 63 -17.93 0.88 -7.45
CA GLN A 63 -19.07 1.16 -6.60
C GLN A 63 -18.87 0.50 -5.24
N LEU A 64 -19.04 1.29 -4.18
CA LEU A 64 -19.07 0.76 -2.83
C LEU A 64 -20.38 -0.01 -2.62
N VAL A 65 -20.28 -1.31 -2.35
CA VAL A 65 -21.45 -2.20 -2.17
C VAL A 65 -21.83 -2.41 -0.71
N ARG A 66 -20.93 -2.07 0.23
CA ARG A 66 -21.14 -2.23 1.66
C ARG A 66 -20.28 -1.22 2.42
N GLU A 67 -20.89 -0.49 3.34
CA GLU A 67 -20.16 0.36 4.27
C GLU A 67 -19.52 -0.46 5.39
N PRO A 68 -18.32 -0.08 5.87
CA PRO A 68 -17.76 -0.64 7.10
C PRO A 68 -18.68 -0.32 8.29
N ASN A 69 -18.99 -1.33 9.10
CA ASN A 69 -19.80 -1.19 10.32
C ASN A 69 -18.92 -0.99 11.56
#